data_AF-A0A1A8EGV6-F1
#
_entry.id   AF-A0A1A8EGV6-F1
#
_cell.length_a   1.000
_cell.length_b   1.000
_cell.length_c   1.000
_cell.angle_alpha   90.00
_cell.angle_beta   90.00
_cell.angle_gamma   90.00
#
_symmetry.space_group_name_H-M   'P 1'
#
loop_
_entity.id
_entity.type
_entity.pdbx_description
1 polymer ?
#
loop_
_entity_poly.entity_id
_entity_poly.type
_entity_poly.pdbx_seq_one_letter_code
_entity_poly.pdbx_strand_id
1 'polypeptide(L)'
;SLSIHFAYEQRRLNITLMAQNQRLHAEMEALMRQTQDLIRDRDKLNWTMEVILEYDRFPVDQLCPQKVCQPCLDGWILFQSKCYLFTKHHYYYEWKSWISSQEFCRERNGDLVVIQSREEQEFISNHT
;
A
#
# COMPACT_ATOMS: atom_id res chain seq x y z
N SER A 1 -23.08 23.38 58.53
CA SER A 1 -22.18 22.46 59.25
C SER A 1 -21.23 21.82 58.24
N LEU A 2 -20.04 21.38 58.67
CA LEU A 2 -19.06 20.69 57.81
C LEU A 2 -19.67 19.50 57.04
N SER A 3 -20.65 18.82 57.62
CA SER A 3 -21.33 17.66 57.02
C SER A 3 -22.03 18.00 55.69
N ILE A 4 -22.59 19.21 55.54
CA ILE A 4 -23.26 19.64 54.31
C ILE A 4 -22.23 19.88 53.20
N HIS A 5 -21.11 20.50 53.55
CA HIS A 5 -20.02 20.77 52.61
C HIS A 5 -19.38 19.47 52.11
N PHE A 6 -19.10 18.53 53.00
CA PHE A 6 -18.56 17.21 52.65
C PHE A 6 -19.52 16.42 51.73
N ALA A 7 -20.82 16.41 52.03
CA ALA A 7 -21.81 15.76 51.18
C ALA A 7 -21.91 16.40 49.78
N TYR A 8 -21.77 17.73 49.70
CA TYR A 8 -21.73 18.45 48.43
C TYR A 8 -20.51 18.07 47.59
N GLU A 9 -19.32 18.05 48.18
CA GLU A 9 -18.08 17.67 47.49
C GLU A 9 -18.12 16.23 46.98
N GLN A 10 -18.62 15.29 47.80
CA GLN A 10 -18.75 13.89 47.41
C GLN A 10 -19.75 13.70 46.27
N ARG A 11 -20.85 14.47 46.26
CA ARG A 11 -21.81 14.47 45.15
C ARG A 11 -21.20 15.05 43.87
N ARG A 12 -20.40 16.13 43.98
CA ARG A 12 -19.68 16.74 42.84
C ARG A 12 -18.69 15.75 42.23
N LEU A 13 -17.91 15.05 43.07
CA LEU A 13 -16.95 14.05 42.61
C LEU A 13 -17.65 12.88 41.92
N ASN A 14 -18.77 12.40 42.48
CA ASN A 14 -19.55 11.32 41.87
C ASN A 14 -20.10 11.71 40.48
N ILE A 15 -20.62 12.93 40.33
CA ILE A 15 -21.07 13.45 39.02
C ILE A 15 -19.92 13.50 38.02
N THR A 16 -18.74 13.96 38.47
CA THR A 16 -17.55 14.05 37.60
C THR A 16 -17.10 12.67 37.13
N LEU A 17 -17.06 11.70 38.06
CA LEU A 17 -16.71 10.32 37.77
C LEU A 17 -17.71 9.65 36.82
N MET A 18 -19.01 9.88 37.01
CA MET A 18 -20.05 9.41 36.10
C MET A 18 -19.86 9.95 34.68
N ALA A 19 -19.57 11.25 34.54
CA ALA A 19 -19.32 11.85 33.25
C ALA A 19 -18.05 11.28 32.57
N GLN A 20 -16.99 11.01 33.34
CA GLN A 20 -15.78 10.36 32.81
C GLN A 20 -16.06 8.92 32.37
N ASN A 21 -16.79 8.13 33.16
CA ASN A 21 -17.17 6.76 32.78
C ASN A 21 -18.02 6.74 31.50
N GLN A 22 -18.98 7.67 31.37
CA GLN A 22 -19.78 7.78 30.14
C GLN A 22 -18.92 8.13 28.92
N ARG A 23 -17.95 9.04 29.06
CA ARG A 23 -17.02 9.38 27.98
C ARG A 23 -16.17 8.18 27.58
N LEU A 24 -15.60 7.48 28.55
CA LEU A 24 -14.79 6.28 28.29
C LEU A 24 -15.60 5.18 27.59
N HIS A 25 -16.87 5.00 27.97
CA HIS A 25 -17.77 4.08 27.27
C HIS A 25 -18.00 4.49 25.81
N ALA A 26 -18.28 5.77 25.55
CA ALA A 26 -18.47 6.26 24.19
C ALA A 26 -17.19 6.10 23.33
N GLU A 27 -16.01 6.36 23.91
CA GLU A 27 -14.72 6.14 23.25
C GLU A 27 -14.49 4.66 22.95
N MET A 28 -14.81 3.78 23.90
CA MET A 28 -14.69 2.33 23.70
C MET A 28 -15.62 1.82 22.59
N GLU A 29 -16.86 2.30 22.52
CA GLU A 29 -17.79 1.99 21.43
C GLU A 29 -17.33 2.53 20.07
N ALA A 30 -16.72 3.72 20.05
CA ALA A 30 -16.13 4.28 18.83
C ALA A 30 -14.94 3.45 18.35
N LEU A 31 -14.05 3.06 19.26
CA LEU A 31 -12.88 2.23 18.95
C LEU A 31 -13.30 0.81 18.50
N MET A 32 -14.33 0.23 19.11
CA MET A 32 -14.89 -1.05 18.68
C MET A 32 -15.42 -0.98 17.24
N ARG A 33 -16.12 0.11 16.88
CA ARG A 33 -16.58 0.33 15.50
C ARG A 33 -15.42 0.46 14.53
N GLN A 34 -14.40 1.27 14.85
CA GLN A 34 -13.19 1.38 14.02
C GLN A 34 -12.49 0.03 13.84
N THR A 35 -12.44 -0.79 14.89
CA THR A 35 -11.85 -2.13 14.82
C THR A 35 -12.64 -3.04 13.89
N GLN A 36 -13.98 -2.99 13.94
CA GLN A 36 -14.83 -3.77 13.04
C GLN A 36 -14.68 -3.34 11.58
N ASP A 37 -14.54 -2.05 11.32
CA ASP A 37 -14.31 -1.52 9.97
C ASP A 37 -12.96 -1.98 9.42
N LEU A 38 -11.89 -1.89 10.23
CA LEU A 38 -10.56 -2.38 9.84
C LEU A 38 -10.54 -3.90 9.61
N ILE A 39 -11.27 -4.68 10.40
CA ILE A 39 -11.42 -6.13 10.19
C ILE A 39 -12.11 -6.40 8.85
N ARG A 40 -13.18 -5.68 8.55
CA ARG A 40 -13.90 -5.81 7.26
C ARG A 40 -12.99 -5.49 6.08
N ASP A 41 -12.23 -4.40 6.17
CA ASP A 41 -11.31 -4.00 5.10
C ASP A 41 -10.18 -5.02 4.91
N ARG A 42 -9.62 -5.53 6.00
CA ARG A 42 -8.65 -6.64 5.97
C ARG A 42 -9.24 -7.87 5.28
N ASP A 43 -10.44 -8.29 5.65
CA ASP A 43 -11.06 -9.49 5.10
C ASP A 43 -11.36 -9.33 3.60
N LYS A 44 -11.80 -8.14 3.18
CA LYS A 44 -12.00 -7.80 1.76
C LYS A 44 -10.70 -7.83 0.97
N LEU A 45 -9.61 -7.31 1.55
CA LEU A 45 -8.29 -7.34 0.92
C LEU A 45 -7.76 -8.77 0.80
N ASN A 46 -7.89 -9.57 1.85
CA ASN A 46 -7.49 -10.97 1.85
C ASN A 46 -8.25 -11.77 0.79
N TRP A 47 -9.57 -11.60 0.70
CA TRP A 47 -10.38 -12.25 -0.34
C TRP A 47 -9.95 -11.84 -1.76
N THR A 48 -9.68 -10.54 -1.97
CA THR A 48 -9.21 -10.05 -3.28
C THR A 48 -7.86 -10.68 -3.65
N MET A 49 -6.96 -10.81 -2.67
CA MET A 49 -5.66 -11.45 -2.86
C MET A 49 -5.80 -12.93 -3.22
N GLU A 50 -6.66 -13.67 -2.52
CA GLU A 50 -6.96 -15.08 -2.84
C GLU A 50 -7.43 -15.23 -4.29
N VAL A 51 -8.39 -14.41 -4.72
CA VAL A 51 -8.91 -14.44 -6.10
C VAL A 51 -7.81 -14.15 -7.14
N ILE A 52 -6.92 -13.18 -6.89
CA ILE A 52 -5.81 -12.86 -7.81
C ILE A 52 -4.83 -14.03 -7.92
N LEU A 53 -4.52 -14.69 -6.80
CA LEU A 53 -3.60 -15.82 -6.76
C LEU A 53 -4.15 -17.08 -7.45
N GLU A 54 -5.47 -17.19 -7.63
CA GLU A 54 -6.13 -18.30 -8.33
C GLU A 54 -6.43 -18.00 -9.81
N TYR A 55 -6.08 -16.81 -10.31
CA TYR A 55 -6.44 -16.38 -11.66
C TYR A 55 -5.36 -16.68 -12.70
N ASP A 56 -5.60 -17.68 -13.56
CA ASP A 56 -4.65 -18.19 -14.56
C ASP A 56 -4.08 -17.16 -15.55
N ARG A 57 -4.76 -16.03 -15.79
CA ARG A 57 -4.25 -14.99 -16.72
C ARG A 57 -3.31 -13.99 -16.06
N PHE A 58 -3.25 -13.97 -14.74
CA PHE A 58 -2.26 -13.18 -14.01
C PHE A 58 -0.99 -14.03 -13.89
N PRO A 59 0.22 -13.47 -14.10
CA PRO A 59 1.46 -14.22 -13.97
C PRO A 59 1.80 -14.43 -12.48
N VAL A 60 0.93 -15.12 -11.75
CA VAL A 60 1.02 -15.39 -10.30
C VAL A 60 2.38 -15.98 -9.96
N ASP A 61 2.84 -16.97 -10.73
CA ASP A 61 4.11 -17.65 -10.47
C ASP A 61 5.33 -16.71 -10.60
N GLN A 62 5.26 -15.71 -11.47
CA GLN A 62 6.36 -14.78 -11.71
C GLN A 62 6.33 -13.61 -10.73
N LEU A 63 5.14 -13.08 -10.44
CA LEU A 63 4.99 -11.91 -9.56
C LEU A 63 4.89 -12.30 -8.08
N CYS A 64 4.35 -13.47 -7.76
CA CYS A 64 4.02 -13.89 -6.40
C CYS A 64 4.65 -15.25 -6.05
N PRO A 65 5.98 -15.42 -6.19
CA PRO A 65 6.64 -16.65 -5.80
C PRO A 65 6.36 -16.93 -4.31
N GLN A 66 6.01 -18.18 -4.00
CA GLN A 66 5.65 -18.61 -2.64
C GLN A 66 4.50 -17.80 -2.01
N LYS A 67 3.56 -17.30 -2.83
CA LYS A 67 2.41 -16.45 -2.41
C LYS A 67 2.80 -15.08 -1.83
N VAL A 68 4.03 -14.62 -2.06
CA VAL A 68 4.48 -13.28 -1.69
C VAL A 68 4.70 -12.46 -2.96
N CYS A 69 3.81 -11.52 -3.22
CA CYS A 69 3.88 -10.69 -4.43
C CYS A 69 4.96 -9.61 -4.34
N GLN A 70 5.73 -9.49 -5.42
CA GLN A 70 6.65 -8.40 -5.68
C GLN A 70 5.98 -7.33 -6.56
N PRO A 71 6.29 -6.04 -6.37
CA PRO A 71 5.70 -4.97 -7.18
C PRO A 71 6.07 -5.02 -8.66
N CYS A 72 7.25 -5.57 -8.98
CA CYS A 72 7.78 -5.68 -10.33
C CYS A 72 8.31 -7.09 -10.57
N LEU A 73 8.33 -7.49 -11.85
CA LEU A 73 8.96 -8.73 -12.30
C LEU A 73 10.48 -8.69 -12.07
N ASP A 74 11.09 -9.87 -11.98
CA ASP A 74 12.54 -10.00 -11.88
C ASP A 74 13.27 -9.25 -13.00
N GLY A 75 14.32 -8.51 -12.64
CA GLY A 75 15.09 -7.66 -13.56
C GLY A 75 14.48 -6.29 -13.85
N TRP A 76 13.27 -6.01 -13.34
CA TRP A 76 12.66 -4.67 -13.39
C TRP A 76 12.89 -3.94 -12.07
N ILE A 77 13.08 -2.62 -12.17
CA ILE A 77 13.35 -1.74 -11.02
C ILE A 77 12.10 -0.91 -10.72
N LEU A 78 11.66 -0.92 -9.46
CA LEU A 78 10.52 -0.11 -9.00
C LEU A 78 10.96 1.33 -8.73
N PHE A 79 10.25 2.30 -9.33
CA PHE A 79 10.37 3.72 -8.98
C PHE A 79 9.01 4.43 -9.14
N GLN A 80 8.55 5.11 -8.09
CA GLN A 80 7.28 5.87 -8.07
C GLN A 80 6.09 5.11 -8.66
N SER A 81 5.90 3.85 -8.23
CA SER A 81 4.81 2.97 -8.68
C SER A 81 4.86 2.53 -10.15
N LYS A 82 5.98 2.73 -10.84
CA LYS A 82 6.26 2.18 -12.17
C LYS A 82 7.43 1.21 -12.11
N CYS A 83 7.41 0.21 -12.99
CA CYS A 83 8.50 -0.75 -13.16
C CYS A 83 9.31 -0.38 -14.40
N TYR A 84 10.64 -0.34 -14.30
CA TYR A 84 11.54 0.03 -15.40
C TYR A 84 12.49 -1.11 -15.74
N LEU A 85 12.64 -1.41 -17.02
CA LEU A 85 13.61 -2.36 -17.53
C LEU A 85 14.73 -1.61 -18.26
N PHE A 86 15.96 -1.79 -17.80
CA PHE A 86 17.15 -1.20 -18.43
C PHE A 86 17.92 -2.29 -19.17
N THR A 87 17.95 -2.20 -20.51
CA THR A 87 18.72 -3.14 -21.34
C THR A 87 20.11 -2.58 -21.60
N LYS A 88 21.15 -3.27 -21.11
CA LYS A 88 22.56 -2.93 -21.40
C LYS A 88 23.09 -3.90 -22.45
N HIS A 89 23.65 -3.33 -23.52
CA HIS A 89 24.26 -4.07 -24.61
C HIS A 89 25.74 -3.75 -24.67
N HIS A 90 26.59 -4.78 -24.72
CA HIS A 90 28.03 -4.60 -24.71
C HIS A 90 28.55 -4.09 -26.06
N TYR A 91 27.87 -4.46 -27.14
CA TYR A 91 28.27 -4.10 -28.49
C TYR A 91 27.16 -3.34 -29.22
N TYR A 92 27.56 -2.35 -30.04
CA TYR A 92 26.63 -1.48 -30.76
C TYR A 92 25.70 -2.26 -31.71
N TYR A 93 26.15 -3.40 -32.24
CA TYR A 93 25.35 -4.22 -33.14
C TYR A 93 24.20 -4.96 -32.43
N GLU A 94 24.20 -5.01 -31.10
CA GLU A 94 23.10 -5.55 -30.30
C GLU A 94 22.02 -4.50 -30.03
N TRP A 95 22.29 -3.23 -30.35
CA TRP A 95 21.34 -2.16 -30.13
C TRP A 95 20.16 -2.29 -31.09
N LYS A 96 18.97 -2.12 -30.55
CA LYS A 96 17.73 -2.18 -31.31
C LYS A 96 17.42 -0.83 -31.93
N SER A 97 16.80 -0.85 -33.11
CA SER A 97 16.16 0.35 -33.66
C SER A 97 15.04 0.81 -32.73
N TRP A 98 14.64 2.08 -32.81
CA TRP A 98 13.55 2.61 -31.97
C TRP A 98 12.27 1.75 -32.04
N ILE A 99 11.88 1.33 -33.24
CA ILE A 99 10.68 0.49 -33.47
C ILE A 99 10.88 -0.89 -32.81
N SER A 100 12.03 -1.52 -33.03
CA SER A 100 12.32 -2.83 -32.44
C SER A 100 12.40 -2.78 -30.91
N SER A 101 12.88 -1.68 -30.33
CA SER A 101 12.86 -1.46 -28.88
C SER A 101 11.42 -1.32 -28.35
N GLN A 102 10.55 -0.61 -29.08
CA GLN A 102 9.14 -0.51 -28.70
C GLN A 102 8.42 -1.85 -28.73
N GLU A 103 8.62 -2.63 -29.79
CA GLU A 103 8.07 -3.99 -29.89
C GLU A 103 8.60 -4.88 -28.77
N PHE A 104 9.91 -4.82 -28.48
CA PHE A 104 10.54 -5.58 -27.39
C PHE A 104 9.92 -5.27 -26.01
N CYS A 105 9.61 -4.00 -25.73
CA CYS A 105 8.93 -3.61 -24.49
C CYS A 105 7.49 -4.13 -24.44
N ARG A 106 6.74 -4.05 -25.55
CA ARG A 106 5.34 -4.50 -25.66
C ARG A 106 5.18 -6.01 -25.50
N GLU A 107 6.11 -6.79 -26.04
CA GLU A 107 6.17 -8.24 -25.82
C GLU A 107 6.33 -8.61 -24.34
N ARG A 108 6.79 -7.68 -23.50
CA ARG A 108 6.97 -7.85 -22.05
C ARG A 108 5.93 -7.07 -21.24
N ASN A 109 4.78 -6.75 -21.84
CA ASN A 109 3.69 -6.01 -21.20
C ASN A 109 4.10 -4.59 -20.70
N GLY A 110 5.14 -4.00 -21.29
CA GLY A 110 5.55 -2.61 -21.08
C GLY A 110 5.47 -1.77 -22.37
N ASP A 111 5.98 -0.54 -22.31
CA ASP A 111 6.22 0.30 -23.49
C ASP A 111 7.54 1.08 -23.27
N LEU A 112 8.04 1.74 -24.30
CA LEU A 112 9.19 2.63 -24.16
C LEU A 112 8.88 3.74 -23.15
N VAL A 113 9.88 4.06 -22.32
CA VAL A 113 9.73 5.03 -21.26
C VAL A 113 9.41 6.42 -21.83
N VAL A 114 8.39 7.06 -21.25
CA VAL A 114 8.06 8.47 -21.47
C VAL A 114 8.30 9.18 -20.14
N ILE A 115 9.26 10.11 -20.13
CA ILE A 115 9.67 10.82 -18.93
C ILE A 115 8.68 11.94 -18.64
N GLN A 116 8.06 11.92 -17.46
CA GLN A 116 6.98 12.80 -17.04
C GLN A 116 7.38 13.73 -15.90
N SER A 117 8.54 13.51 -15.28
CA SER A 117 9.03 14.36 -14.18
C SER A 117 10.55 14.48 -14.17
N ARG A 118 11.05 15.47 -13.42
CA ARG A 118 12.47 15.66 -13.21
C ARG A 118 13.06 14.50 -12.39
N GLU A 119 12.33 14.02 -11.41
CA GLU A 119 12.74 12.93 -10.54
C GLU A 119 12.86 11.62 -11.34
N GLU A 120 11.95 11.39 -12.30
CA GLU A 120 12.02 10.24 -13.23
C GLU A 120 13.22 10.37 -14.16
N GLN A 121 13.52 11.58 -14.67
CA GLN A 121 14.73 11.83 -15.46
C GLN A 121 16.01 11.52 -14.65
N GLU A 122 16.10 12.02 -13.42
CA GLU A 122 17.26 11.79 -12.54
C GLU A 122 17.42 10.30 -12.21
N PHE A 123 16.32 9.59 -11.95
CA PHE A 123 16.32 8.14 -11.75
C PHE A 123 16.85 7.38 -12.98
N ILE A 124 16.35 7.69 -14.18
CA ILE A 124 16.76 7.04 -15.43
C ILE A 124 18.24 7.29 -15.73
N SER A 125 18.72 8.53 -15.55
CA SER A 125 20.11 8.90 -15.77
C SER A 125 21.09 8.19 -14.83
N ASN A 126 20.66 7.73 -13.66
CA ASN A 126 21.50 6.94 -12.75
C ASN A 126 21.61 5.45 -13.14
N HIS A 127 20.78 4.98 -14.07
CA HIS A 127 20.69 3.56 -14.47
C HIS A 127 21.12 3.29 -15.92
N THR A 128 21.31 4.35 -16.70
CA THR A 128 21.82 4.33 -18.09
C THR A 128 23.24 4.82 -18.14
#